data_AF-A0A4P9WU95-F1
#
_entry.id   AF-A0A4P9WU95-F1
#
_cell.length_a   1.000
_cell.length_b   1.000
_cell.length_c   1.000
_cell.angle_alpha   90.00
_cell.angle_beta   90.00
_cell.angle_gamma   90.00
#
_symmetry.space_group_name_H-M   'P 1'
#
loop_
_entity.id
_entity.type
_entity.pdbx_description
1 polymer ?
#
loop_
_entity_poly.entity_id
_entity_poly.type
_entity_poly.pdbx_seq_one_letter_code
_entity_poly.pdbx_strand_id
1 'polypeptide(L)'
;IEARDIDVVDDQVRRATTQLSAPILVENTQIDAFLTKQGFATGGNELAYLMGLWVGDGYAKSDTLTVSVHDVQLHQRIKEFGDVFDLDTTIDQHHGENEASICLRSREVRDNGIRHPNTGNVLYDALKHFTSAGTKTIPQFIVTEKIVQREYFLAGLVDSDGHVEKEPALSATIKTIHTSVCDGIVAVARSLGVRVSVDTSQPVVIEGVKHAKAYSVFLSGEALASVLAKCSLDRKQVPTPATVSRQPETFHFSVTKIERAEYFGITLSDDSDHKFLLANNVVVHNCGERGNEMAEVLMDFPELSIEIDGRKESIMKRTTLVANTSNMPVAAREASIYTGITLAEYFRDQGRNVAMMADSTSRWAEALREISGRLAEMPADSGYPAYLGARLASFYERAGKVTCLGNPRRQGSVSIVGAVSPPG
;
A
#
# COMPACT_ATOMS: atom_id res chain seq x y z
N ILE A 1 0.88 -3.39 18.17
CA ILE A 1 1.18 -4.84 18.29
C ILE A 1 2.21 -5.13 17.22
N GLU A 2 3.44 -5.46 17.61
CA GLU A 2 4.43 -5.91 16.64
C GLU A 2 4.16 -7.38 16.28
N ALA A 3 4.68 -7.87 15.14
CA ALA A 3 4.45 -9.25 14.72
C ALA A 3 4.88 -10.29 15.79
N ARG A 4 5.91 -9.98 16.59
CA ARG A 4 6.38 -10.82 17.71
C ARG A 4 5.44 -10.84 18.92
N ASP A 5 4.55 -9.86 19.05
CA ASP A 5 3.64 -9.73 20.19
C ASP A 5 2.28 -10.38 19.89
N ILE A 6 2.08 -10.92 18.69
CA ILE A 6 0.79 -11.49 18.27
C ILE A 6 0.34 -12.65 19.19
N ASP A 7 1.30 -13.39 19.76
CA ASP A 7 1.06 -14.56 20.60
C ASP A 7 0.71 -14.21 22.05
N VAL A 8 0.97 -12.96 22.50
CA VAL A 8 0.60 -12.50 23.85
C VAL A 8 -0.78 -11.85 23.90
N VAL A 9 -1.43 -11.70 22.74
CA VAL A 9 -2.80 -11.17 22.64
C VAL A 9 -3.79 -12.26 23.05
N ASP A 10 -4.76 -11.90 23.89
CA ASP A 10 -5.86 -12.79 24.28
C ASP A 10 -6.58 -13.39 23.06
N ASP A 11 -7.04 -14.64 23.12
CA ASP A 11 -7.63 -15.36 21.97
C ASP A 11 -8.87 -14.64 21.40
N GLN A 12 -9.73 -14.06 22.25
CA GLN A 12 -10.91 -13.34 21.77
C GLN A 12 -10.50 -12.05 21.04
N VAL A 13 -9.54 -11.33 21.61
CA VAL A 13 -8.98 -10.11 20.99
C VAL A 13 -8.27 -10.46 19.68
N ARG A 14 -7.52 -11.56 19.65
CA ARG A 14 -6.77 -12.03 18.46
C ARG A 14 -7.69 -12.37 17.30
N ARG A 15 -8.83 -13.02 17.57
CA ARG A 15 -9.85 -13.36 16.56
C ARG A 15 -10.58 -12.13 16.04
N ALA A 16 -10.82 -11.14 16.89
CA ALA A 16 -11.44 -9.87 16.50
C ALA A 16 -10.48 -8.91 15.78
N THR A 17 -9.17 -9.12 15.90
CA THR A 17 -8.14 -8.25 15.28
C THR A 17 -8.09 -8.45 13.76
N THR A 18 -8.12 -7.34 13.03
CA THR A 18 -8.07 -7.29 11.56
C THR A 18 -6.98 -6.32 11.09
N GLN A 19 -6.59 -6.44 9.82
CA GLN A 19 -5.80 -5.44 9.11
C GLN A 19 -6.68 -4.70 8.10
N LEU A 20 -6.17 -3.59 7.55
CA LEU A 20 -6.90 -2.73 6.63
C LEU A 20 -6.32 -2.78 5.23
N SER A 21 -7.20 -2.77 4.24
CA SER A 21 -6.88 -2.53 2.84
C SER A 21 -7.59 -1.27 2.37
N ALA A 22 -6.87 -0.29 1.85
CA ALA A 22 -7.43 1.00 1.47
C ALA A 22 -7.70 1.12 -0.04
N PRO A 23 -8.70 1.90 -0.46
CA PRO A 23 -8.87 2.26 -1.86
C PRO A 23 -7.69 3.11 -2.38
N ILE A 24 -7.52 3.14 -3.70
CA ILE A 24 -6.52 4.00 -4.34
C ILE A 24 -7.23 5.27 -4.80
N LEU A 25 -7.03 6.34 -4.02
CA LEU A 25 -7.65 7.65 -4.26
C LEU A 25 -6.84 8.54 -5.23
N VAL A 26 -5.59 8.18 -5.51
CA VAL A 26 -4.78 8.86 -6.54
C VAL A 26 -5.39 8.59 -7.91
N GLU A 27 -5.55 9.65 -8.71
CA GLU A 27 -6.10 9.59 -10.07
C GLU A 27 -5.07 10.03 -11.09
N ASN A 28 -4.79 9.15 -12.06
CA ASN A 28 -4.03 9.41 -13.26
C ASN A 28 -4.97 9.60 -14.46
N THR A 29 -4.42 10.10 -15.58
CA THR A 29 -5.19 10.45 -16.79
C THR A 29 -4.58 9.83 -18.06
N GLN A 30 -4.13 8.58 -17.98
CA GLN A 30 -3.55 7.86 -19.13
C GLN A 30 -4.57 7.59 -20.24
N ILE A 31 -5.84 7.29 -19.91
CA ILE A 31 -6.90 7.09 -20.92
C ILE A 31 -7.14 8.39 -21.68
N ASP A 32 -7.29 9.51 -20.96
CA ASP A 32 -7.53 10.81 -21.59
C ASP A 32 -6.30 11.27 -22.41
N ALA A 33 -5.09 11.00 -21.92
CA ALA A 33 -3.86 11.29 -22.66
C ALA A 33 -3.73 10.43 -23.92
N PHE A 34 -4.19 9.18 -23.90
CA PHE A 34 -4.29 8.31 -25.07
C PHE A 34 -5.29 8.87 -26.09
N LEU A 35 -6.50 9.23 -25.65
CA LEU A 35 -7.53 9.82 -26.50
C LEU A 35 -7.06 11.13 -27.15
N THR A 36 -6.39 11.99 -26.39
CA THR A 36 -5.84 13.26 -26.89
C THR A 36 -4.84 13.02 -28.04
N LYS A 37 -3.99 11.99 -27.93
CA LYS A 37 -3.04 11.60 -28.99
C LYS A 37 -3.74 11.08 -30.25
N GLN A 38 -4.92 10.48 -30.09
CA GLN A 38 -5.76 9.99 -31.19
C GLN A 38 -6.69 11.07 -31.78
N GLY A 39 -6.62 12.32 -31.27
CA GLY A 39 -7.43 13.43 -31.77
C GLY A 39 -8.77 13.63 -31.07
N PHE A 40 -9.04 12.92 -29.97
CA PHE A 40 -10.30 13.01 -29.22
C PHE A 40 -10.09 13.82 -27.92
N ALA A 41 -10.87 14.89 -27.75
CA ALA A 41 -10.80 15.76 -26.57
C ALA A 41 -11.59 15.24 -25.36
N THR A 42 -12.59 14.39 -25.60
CA THR A 42 -13.48 13.78 -24.60
C THR A 42 -13.74 12.31 -24.95
N GLY A 43 -14.37 11.55 -24.06
CA GLY A 43 -14.72 10.14 -24.31
C GLY A 43 -14.08 9.13 -23.36
N GLY A 44 -13.30 9.57 -22.36
CA GLY A 44 -12.56 8.63 -21.50
C GLY A 44 -13.46 7.64 -20.74
N ASN A 45 -14.67 8.06 -20.36
CA ASN A 45 -15.63 7.21 -19.65
C ASN A 45 -16.24 6.16 -20.59
N GLU A 46 -16.60 6.59 -21.79
CA GLU A 46 -17.18 5.77 -22.85
C GLU A 46 -16.17 4.72 -23.32
N LEU A 47 -14.91 5.11 -23.52
CA LEU A 47 -13.84 4.18 -23.84
C LEU A 47 -13.62 3.17 -22.70
N ALA A 48 -13.59 3.64 -21.45
CA ALA A 48 -13.45 2.75 -20.29
C ALA A 48 -14.56 1.69 -20.22
N TYR A 49 -15.80 2.08 -20.45
CA TYR A 49 -16.93 1.16 -20.51
C TYR A 49 -16.80 0.13 -21.64
N LEU A 50 -16.48 0.57 -22.87
CA LEU A 50 -16.30 -0.32 -24.01
C LEU A 50 -15.15 -1.31 -23.80
N MET A 51 -14.05 -0.88 -23.19
CA MET A 51 -12.94 -1.76 -22.81
C MET A 51 -13.39 -2.81 -21.79
N GLY A 52 -14.15 -2.42 -20.77
CA GLY A 52 -14.70 -3.34 -19.77
C GLY A 52 -15.61 -4.40 -20.38
N LEU A 53 -16.52 -3.96 -21.26
CA LEU A 53 -17.43 -4.84 -21.99
C LEU A 53 -16.68 -5.84 -22.87
N TRP A 54 -15.65 -5.39 -23.60
CA TRP A 54 -14.83 -6.28 -24.42
C TRP A 54 -14.04 -7.29 -23.57
N VAL A 55 -13.57 -6.91 -22.38
CA VAL A 55 -12.89 -7.84 -21.48
C VAL A 55 -13.80 -9.00 -21.09
N GLY A 56 -15.10 -8.75 -20.88
CA GLY A 56 -16.11 -9.80 -20.69
C GLY A 56 -16.34 -10.61 -21.97
N ASP A 57 -17.07 -10.05 -22.93
CA ASP A 57 -17.65 -10.80 -24.06
C ASP A 57 -16.93 -10.59 -25.41
N GLY A 58 -15.81 -9.88 -25.42
CA GLY A 58 -15.01 -9.66 -26.62
C GLY A 58 -14.24 -10.90 -27.09
N TYR A 59 -13.87 -10.95 -28.37
CA TYR A 59 -12.95 -11.97 -28.87
C TYR A 59 -11.50 -11.48 -28.75
N ALA A 60 -10.60 -12.27 -28.15
CA ALA A 60 -9.21 -11.84 -27.93
C ALA A 60 -8.41 -11.49 -29.22
N LYS A 61 -8.91 -11.88 -30.39
CA LYS A 61 -8.27 -11.63 -31.69
C LYS A 61 -8.95 -10.54 -32.53
N SER A 62 -10.08 -9.99 -32.09
CA SER A 62 -10.81 -8.94 -32.80
C SER A 62 -11.47 -7.93 -31.86
N ASP A 63 -11.95 -6.83 -32.40
CA ASP A 63 -12.81 -5.84 -31.73
C ASP A 63 -14.27 -6.30 -31.58
N THR A 64 -14.58 -7.52 -32.04
CA THR A 64 -15.93 -8.08 -32.01
C THR A 64 -16.30 -8.50 -30.59
N LEU A 65 -17.53 -8.24 -30.20
CA LEU A 65 -18.13 -8.63 -28.93
C LEU A 65 -19.47 -9.30 -29.17
N THR A 66 -19.84 -10.25 -28.31
CA THR A 66 -21.10 -10.98 -28.42
C THR A 66 -22.06 -10.50 -27.34
N VAL A 67 -23.27 -10.10 -27.72
CA VAL A 67 -24.27 -9.56 -26.79
C VAL A 67 -25.62 -10.20 -27.07
N SER A 68 -26.40 -10.47 -26.03
CA SER A 68 -27.75 -11.02 -26.21
C SER A 68 -28.63 -10.11 -27.06
N VAL A 69 -29.40 -10.70 -27.98
CA VAL A 69 -30.35 -9.96 -28.84
C VAL A 69 -31.44 -9.27 -28.02
N HIS A 70 -31.76 -9.79 -26.83
CA HIS A 70 -32.81 -9.26 -25.96
C HIS A 70 -32.37 -8.01 -25.17
N ASP A 71 -31.07 -7.74 -25.10
CA ASP A 71 -30.48 -6.67 -24.31
C ASP A 71 -30.46 -5.33 -25.07
N VAL A 72 -31.62 -4.87 -25.52
CA VAL A 72 -31.77 -3.66 -26.38
C VAL A 72 -31.09 -2.42 -25.79
N GLN A 73 -31.12 -2.26 -24.47
CA GLN A 73 -30.46 -1.17 -23.75
C GLN A 73 -28.94 -1.20 -23.92
N LEU A 74 -28.34 -2.39 -23.91
CA LEU A 74 -26.91 -2.56 -24.09
C LEU A 74 -26.50 -2.30 -25.55
N HIS A 75 -27.29 -2.78 -26.52
CA HIS A 75 -27.10 -2.44 -27.94
C HIS A 75 -27.11 -0.94 -28.18
N GLN A 76 -28.09 -0.24 -27.62
CA GLN A 76 -28.21 1.21 -27.72
C GLN A 76 -27.03 1.93 -27.08
N ARG A 77 -26.60 1.49 -25.88
CA ARG A 77 -25.42 2.05 -25.20
C ARG A 77 -24.14 1.89 -26.01
N ILE A 78 -23.90 0.70 -26.55
CA ILE A 78 -22.70 0.42 -27.35
C ILE A 78 -22.66 1.32 -28.57
N LYS A 79 -23.80 1.52 -29.23
CA LYS A 79 -23.93 2.44 -30.38
C LYS A 79 -23.63 3.88 -29.97
N GLU A 80 -24.26 4.38 -28.91
CA GLU A 80 -24.03 5.73 -28.39
C GLU A 80 -22.56 5.99 -28.05
N PHE A 81 -21.90 5.01 -27.40
CA PHE A 81 -20.49 5.13 -27.03
C PHE A 81 -19.55 4.95 -28.23
N GLY A 82 -19.93 4.14 -29.22
CA GLY A 82 -19.21 4.03 -30.49
C GLY A 82 -19.28 5.32 -31.32
N ASP A 83 -20.43 5.98 -31.34
CA ASP A 83 -20.65 7.23 -32.07
C ASP A 83 -19.74 8.37 -31.56
N VAL A 84 -19.38 8.37 -30.27
CA VAL A 84 -18.42 9.32 -29.67
C VAL A 84 -17.04 9.24 -30.32
N PHE A 85 -16.67 8.07 -30.85
CA PHE A 85 -15.38 7.81 -31.49
C PHE A 85 -15.47 7.71 -33.02
N ASP A 86 -16.58 8.18 -33.61
CA ASP A 86 -16.85 8.04 -35.05
C ASP A 86 -16.76 6.58 -35.53
N LEU A 87 -17.13 5.62 -34.67
CA LEU A 87 -17.20 4.20 -35.01
C LEU A 87 -18.61 3.85 -35.53
N ASP A 88 -18.66 3.01 -36.55
CA ASP A 88 -19.89 2.44 -37.08
C ASP A 88 -20.16 1.09 -36.40
N THR A 89 -21.36 0.94 -35.84
CA THR A 89 -21.76 -0.27 -35.11
C THR A 89 -22.46 -1.22 -36.07
N THR A 90 -21.81 -2.32 -36.43
CA THR A 90 -22.43 -3.40 -37.21
C THR A 90 -22.92 -4.49 -36.28
N ILE A 91 -24.20 -4.83 -36.37
CA ILE A 91 -24.85 -5.89 -35.59
C ILE A 91 -25.21 -7.03 -36.56
N ASP A 92 -24.49 -8.13 -36.44
CA ASP A 92 -24.73 -9.35 -37.21
C ASP A 92 -25.46 -10.36 -36.32
N GLN A 93 -26.76 -10.56 -36.58
CA GLN A 93 -27.56 -11.60 -35.92
C GLN A 93 -27.44 -12.91 -36.71
N HIS A 94 -27.02 -13.98 -36.05
CA HIS A 94 -27.05 -15.31 -36.63
C HIS A 94 -28.46 -15.91 -36.51
N HIS A 95 -29.02 -16.39 -37.61
CA HIS A 95 -30.37 -16.95 -37.65
C HIS A 95 -30.54 -18.10 -36.64
N GLY A 96 -31.40 -17.89 -35.64
CA GLY A 96 -31.74 -18.91 -34.64
C GLY A 96 -30.92 -18.85 -33.35
N GLU A 97 -30.00 -17.89 -33.21
CA GLU A 97 -29.22 -17.68 -31.99
C GLU A 97 -29.79 -16.52 -31.14
N ASN A 98 -29.72 -16.66 -29.82
CA ASN A 98 -30.14 -15.61 -28.87
C ASN A 98 -29.06 -14.51 -28.68
N GLU A 99 -27.97 -14.60 -29.44
CA GLU A 99 -26.81 -13.74 -29.37
C GLU A 99 -26.58 -13.03 -30.72
N ALA A 100 -26.07 -11.81 -30.65
CA ALA A 100 -25.67 -11.01 -31.80
C ALA A 100 -24.18 -10.68 -31.69
N SER A 101 -23.47 -10.79 -32.81
CA SER A 101 -22.10 -10.31 -32.92
C SER A 101 -22.14 -8.82 -33.22
N ILE A 102 -21.54 -8.01 -32.37
CA ILE A 102 -21.40 -6.56 -32.55
C ILE A 102 -19.93 -6.27 -32.87
N CYS A 103 -19.70 -5.47 -33.91
CA CYS A 103 -18.37 -5.01 -34.30
C CYS A 103 -18.41 -3.48 -34.47
N LEU A 104 -17.41 -2.80 -33.89
CA LEU A 104 -17.30 -1.34 -33.88
C LEU A 104 -16.17 -0.95 -34.84
N ARG A 105 -16.53 -0.63 -36.08
CA ARG A 105 -15.55 -0.39 -37.16
C ARG A 105 -15.32 1.09 -37.36
N SER A 106 -14.11 1.47 -37.82
CA SER A 106 -13.89 2.84 -38.29
C SER A 106 -14.81 3.16 -39.48
N ARG A 107 -15.30 4.40 -39.54
CA ARG A 107 -16.05 4.93 -40.68
C ARG A 107 -15.17 5.14 -41.92
N GLU A 108 -13.84 5.09 -41.78
CA GLU A 108 -12.91 5.21 -42.89
C GLU A 108 -13.06 4.06 -43.90
N VAL A 109 -13.28 4.42 -45.15
CA VAL A 109 -13.32 3.50 -46.29
C VAL A 109 -12.01 3.66 -47.05
N ARG A 110 -11.22 2.58 -47.22
CA ARG A 110 -10.04 2.62 -48.10
C ARG A 110 -10.48 2.80 -49.55
N ASP A 111 -9.55 3.22 -50.42
CA ASP A 111 -9.76 3.42 -51.87
C ASP A 111 -10.43 2.24 -52.60
N ASN A 112 -10.33 1.03 -52.03
CA ASN A 112 -10.87 -0.22 -52.55
C ASN A 112 -12.36 -0.44 -52.20
N GLY A 113 -13.01 0.49 -51.48
CA GLY A 113 -14.40 0.35 -51.02
C GLY A 113 -14.60 -0.61 -49.84
N ILE A 114 -13.53 -1.26 -49.35
CA ILE A 114 -13.57 -2.23 -48.25
C ILE A 114 -13.17 -1.52 -46.95
N ARG A 115 -14.04 -1.60 -45.93
CA ARG A 115 -13.74 -1.15 -44.56
C ARG A 115 -12.94 -2.22 -43.85
N HIS A 116 -11.75 -1.87 -43.35
CA HIS A 116 -10.95 -2.78 -42.53
C HIS A 116 -11.28 -2.55 -41.05
N PRO A 117 -11.57 -3.58 -40.24
CA PRO A 117 -12.01 -3.40 -38.85
C PRO A 117 -10.99 -2.69 -37.93
N ASN A 118 -9.70 -2.73 -38.29
CA ASN A 118 -8.60 -2.35 -37.40
C ASN A 118 -7.87 -1.06 -37.80
N THR A 119 -8.27 -0.39 -38.90
CA THR A 119 -7.58 0.84 -39.35
C THR A 119 -8.29 2.06 -38.78
N GLY A 120 -7.57 2.94 -38.07
CA GLY A 120 -8.16 4.14 -37.47
C GLY A 120 -9.21 3.87 -36.37
N ASN A 121 -9.14 2.70 -35.72
CA ASN A 121 -10.09 2.29 -34.69
C ASN A 121 -9.48 2.49 -33.30
N VAL A 122 -9.89 3.57 -32.62
CA VAL A 122 -9.39 3.95 -31.29
C VAL A 122 -9.63 2.86 -30.25
N LEU A 123 -10.78 2.19 -30.31
CA LEU A 123 -11.08 1.07 -29.42
C LEU A 123 -10.12 -0.08 -29.67
N TYR A 124 -9.94 -0.50 -30.93
CA TYR A 124 -9.00 -1.56 -31.26
C TYR A 124 -7.57 -1.25 -30.81
N ASP A 125 -7.12 -0.01 -30.98
CA ASP A 125 -5.80 0.43 -30.51
C ASP A 125 -5.66 0.39 -28.99
N ALA A 126 -6.70 0.77 -28.24
CA ALA A 126 -6.72 0.65 -26.79
C ALA A 126 -6.70 -0.83 -26.34
N LEU A 127 -7.46 -1.69 -27.01
CA LEU A 127 -7.59 -3.12 -26.68
C LEU A 127 -6.29 -3.92 -26.87
N LYS A 128 -5.32 -3.41 -27.64
CA LYS A 128 -3.97 -4.01 -27.73
C LYS A 128 -3.29 -4.10 -26.36
N HIS A 129 -3.58 -3.17 -25.45
CA HIS A 129 -3.07 -3.22 -24.08
C HIS A 129 -3.76 -4.30 -23.22
N PHE A 130 -4.97 -4.71 -23.58
CA PHE A 130 -5.78 -5.71 -22.88
C PHE A 130 -5.54 -7.14 -23.39
N THR A 131 -4.58 -7.34 -24.28
CA THR A 131 -4.20 -8.67 -24.78
C THR A 131 -2.71 -8.89 -24.55
N SER A 132 -2.37 -9.95 -23.83
CA SER A 132 -0.98 -10.38 -23.63
C SER A 132 -0.83 -11.85 -24.00
N ALA A 133 0.12 -12.15 -24.89
CA ALA A 133 0.38 -13.49 -25.41
C ALA A 133 -0.88 -14.21 -25.97
N GLY A 134 -1.82 -13.45 -26.56
CA GLY A 134 -3.07 -13.98 -27.12
C GLY A 134 -4.16 -14.30 -26.09
N THR A 135 -3.98 -13.89 -24.83
CA THR A 135 -4.98 -14.01 -23.75
C THR A 135 -5.42 -12.64 -23.26
N LYS A 136 -6.68 -12.53 -22.85
CA LYS A 136 -7.22 -11.30 -22.26
C LYS A 136 -6.53 -10.99 -20.94
N THR A 137 -6.27 -9.72 -20.67
CA THR A 137 -5.69 -9.22 -19.43
C THR A 137 -6.23 -7.83 -19.11
N ILE A 138 -6.24 -7.44 -17.85
CA ILE A 138 -6.56 -6.08 -17.43
C ILE A 138 -5.25 -5.39 -17.03
N PRO A 139 -4.86 -4.30 -17.72
CA PRO A 139 -3.64 -3.58 -17.41
C PRO A 139 -3.66 -2.91 -16.03
N GLN A 140 -2.48 -2.85 -15.39
CA GLN A 140 -2.33 -2.25 -14.07
C GLN A 140 -2.66 -0.74 -14.04
N PHE A 141 -2.52 -0.02 -15.17
CA PHE A 141 -2.78 1.42 -15.18
C PHE A 141 -4.23 1.77 -14.84
N ILE A 142 -5.20 0.89 -15.18
CA ILE A 142 -6.63 1.06 -14.87
C ILE A 142 -6.83 1.24 -13.37
N VAL A 143 -6.05 0.55 -12.54
CA VAL A 143 -6.13 0.58 -11.07
C VAL A 143 -5.83 1.98 -10.50
N THR A 144 -5.16 2.86 -11.26
CA THR A 144 -4.79 4.22 -10.84
C THR A 144 -5.46 5.31 -11.67
N GLU A 145 -6.30 4.97 -12.63
CA GLU A 145 -6.95 5.92 -13.54
C GLU A 145 -8.00 6.79 -12.82
N LYS A 146 -8.68 7.73 -13.48
CA LYS A 146 -9.79 8.46 -12.85
C LYS A 146 -10.83 7.49 -12.27
N ILE A 147 -11.28 7.73 -11.05
CA ILE A 147 -12.21 6.89 -10.30
C ILE A 147 -13.46 6.61 -11.14
N VAL A 148 -14.02 7.65 -11.77
CA VAL A 148 -15.18 7.52 -12.65
C VAL A 148 -14.91 6.56 -13.82
N GLN A 149 -13.73 6.62 -14.43
CA GLN A 149 -13.35 5.72 -15.53
C GLN A 149 -13.19 4.28 -15.05
N ARG A 150 -12.67 4.07 -13.83
CA ARG A 150 -12.64 2.72 -13.21
C ARG A 150 -14.04 2.17 -12.96
N GLU A 151 -14.98 3.02 -12.54
CA GLU A 151 -16.40 2.65 -12.37
C GLU A 151 -17.03 2.25 -13.71
N TYR A 152 -16.85 3.06 -14.76
CA TYR A 152 -17.35 2.74 -16.10
C TYR A 152 -16.75 1.45 -16.65
N PHE A 153 -15.44 1.23 -16.46
CA PHE A 153 -14.78 -0.01 -16.84
C PHE A 153 -15.39 -1.22 -16.14
N LEU A 154 -15.56 -1.16 -14.81
CA LEU A 154 -16.16 -2.26 -14.06
C LEU A 154 -17.65 -2.45 -14.40
N ALA A 155 -18.37 -1.38 -14.71
CA ALA A 155 -19.77 -1.44 -15.14
C ALA A 155 -19.93 -2.11 -16.51
N GLY A 156 -19.08 -1.80 -17.50
CA GLY A 156 -19.08 -2.49 -18.78
C GLY A 156 -18.83 -3.99 -18.62
N LEU A 157 -17.91 -4.34 -17.71
CA LEU A 157 -17.60 -5.74 -17.39
C LEU A 157 -18.77 -6.46 -16.69
N VAL A 158 -19.47 -5.77 -15.78
CA VAL A 158 -20.71 -6.27 -15.18
C VAL A 158 -21.82 -6.42 -16.23
N ASP A 159 -21.95 -5.50 -17.19
CA ASP A 159 -23.00 -5.56 -18.22
C ASP A 159 -22.81 -6.69 -19.23
N SER A 160 -21.56 -7.09 -19.53
CA SER A 160 -21.26 -8.35 -20.24
C SER A 160 -21.65 -9.58 -19.41
N ASP A 161 -20.70 -10.11 -18.62
CA ASP A 161 -20.80 -11.43 -17.99
C ASP A 161 -21.11 -11.36 -16.47
N GLY A 162 -21.59 -10.21 -15.99
CA GLY A 162 -21.95 -10.02 -14.59
C GLY A 162 -23.39 -10.41 -14.25
N HIS A 163 -23.59 -10.96 -13.06
CA HIS A 163 -24.89 -11.15 -12.41
C HIS A 163 -25.01 -10.20 -11.22
N VAL A 164 -26.15 -9.54 -11.04
CA VAL A 164 -26.38 -8.58 -9.94
C VAL A 164 -27.56 -9.03 -9.09
N GLU A 165 -27.35 -9.13 -7.79
CA GLU A 165 -28.39 -9.37 -6.79
C GLU A 165 -28.61 -8.09 -5.98
N LYS A 166 -29.86 -7.61 -5.95
CA LYS A 166 -30.23 -6.36 -5.25
C LYS A 166 -30.69 -6.60 -3.80
N GLU A 167 -31.11 -7.82 -3.48
CA GLU A 167 -31.59 -8.25 -2.16
C GLU A 167 -30.96 -9.59 -1.77
N PRO A 168 -30.68 -9.87 -0.48
CA PRO A 168 -30.88 -9.00 0.69
C PRO A 168 -29.82 -7.90 0.85
N ALA A 169 -28.70 -8.00 0.12
CA ALA A 169 -27.65 -7.00 0.07
C ALA A 169 -27.14 -6.86 -1.35
N LEU A 170 -26.80 -5.63 -1.76
CA LEU A 170 -26.32 -5.35 -3.10
C LEU A 170 -25.00 -6.07 -3.37
N SER A 171 -25.01 -6.96 -4.36
CA SER A 171 -23.82 -7.69 -4.79
C SER A 171 -23.80 -7.90 -6.30
N ALA A 172 -22.60 -8.07 -6.84
CA ALA A 172 -22.40 -8.44 -8.24
C ALA A 172 -21.39 -9.58 -8.33
N THR A 173 -21.64 -10.55 -9.20
CA THR A 173 -20.74 -11.68 -9.44
C THR A 173 -20.30 -11.67 -10.89
N ILE A 174 -19.00 -11.75 -11.13
CA ILE A 174 -18.41 -11.80 -12.46
C ILE A 174 -17.68 -13.13 -12.61
N LYS A 175 -17.92 -13.86 -13.69
CA LYS A 175 -17.26 -15.13 -13.97
C LYS A 175 -16.15 -14.94 -15.00
N THR A 176 -15.07 -15.69 -14.87
CA THR A 176 -14.02 -15.72 -15.89
C THR A 176 -13.20 -16.99 -15.82
N ILE A 177 -12.68 -17.45 -16.96
CA ILE A 177 -11.71 -18.56 -17.04
C ILE A 177 -10.25 -18.07 -17.03
N HIS A 178 -10.04 -16.75 -17.18
CA HIS A 178 -8.71 -16.17 -17.29
C HIS A 178 -8.22 -15.66 -15.93
N THR A 179 -7.12 -16.24 -15.44
CA THR A 179 -6.51 -15.80 -14.17
C THR A 179 -6.11 -14.32 -14.20
N SER A 180 -5.52 -13.86 -15.32
CA SER A 180 -5.14 -12.45 -15.54
C SER A 180 -6.32 -11.47 -15.45
N VAL A 181 -7.49 -11.89 -15.94
CA VAL A 181 -8.72 -11.08 -15.86
C VAL A 181 -9.25 -11.10 -14.43
N CYS A 182 -9.26 -12.26 -13.76
CA CYS A 182 -9.65 -12.37 -12.36
C CYS A 182 -8.82 -11.43 -11.47
N ASP A 183 -7.48 -11.51 -11.55
CA ASP A 183 -6.57 -10.67 -10.75
C ASP A 183 -6.79 -9.18 -11.04
N GLY A 184 -7.02 -8.85 -12.31
CA GLY A 184 -7.33 -7.49 -12.75
C GLY A 184 -8.65 -6.94 -12.19
N ILE A 185 -9.72 -7.74 -12.22
CA ILE A 185 -11.02 -7.35 -11.65
C ILE A 185 -10.86 -7.08 -10.16
N VAL A 186 -10.16 -7.97 -9.45
CA VAL A 186 -9.88 -7.83 -8.01
C VAL A 186 -9.12 -6.54 -7.73
N ALA A 187 -8.09 -6.23 -8.53
CA ALA A 187 -7.29 -5.02 -8.35
C ALA A 187 -8.12 -3.74 -8.60
N VAL A 188 -8.89 -3.68 -9.70
CA VAL A 188 -9.73 -2.52 -10.04
C VAL A 188 -10.83 -2.31 -8.99
N ALA A 189 -11.54 -3.37 -8.59
CA ALA A 189 -12.60 -3.28 -7.60
C ALA A 189 -12.07 -2.85 -6.21
N ARG A 190 -10.95 -3.43 -5.75
CA ARG A 190 -10.31 -3.01 -4.48
C ARG A 190 -9.82 -1.56 -4.55
N SER A 191 -9.33 -1.10 -5.71
CA SER A 191 -8.94 0.30 -5.90
C SER A 191 -10.10 1.29 -5.69
N LEU A 192 -11.33 0.86 -5.99
CA LEU A 192 -12.56 1.62 -5.79
C LEU A 192 -13.09 1.53 -4.35
N GLY A 193 -12.53 0.69 -3.49
CA GLY A 193 -13.08 0.39 -2.17
C GLY A 193 -14.28 -0.55 -2.22
N VAL A 194 -14.40 -1.34 -3.29
CA VAL A 194 -15.39 -2.43 -3.38
C VAL A 194 -14.80 -3.65 -2.69
N ARG A 195 -15.58 -4.30 -1.83
CA ARG A 195 -15.19 -5.54 -1.17
C ARG A 195 -15.24 -6.69 -2.17
N VAL A 196 -14.16 -7.46 -2.24
CA VAL A 196 -14.00 -8.56 -3.20
C VAL A 196 -13.67 -9.88 -2.50
N SER A 197 -14.39 -10.93 -2.87
CA SER A 197 -14.00 -12.33 -2.62
C SER A 197 -13.98 -13.10 -3.94
N VAL A 198 -13.17 -14.16 -4.00
CA VAL A 198 -13.05 -15.00 -5.19
C VAL A 198 -13.27 -16.44 -4.80
N ASP A 199 -14.16 -17.12 -5.50
CA ASP A 199 -14.30 -18.57 -5.44
C ASP A 199 -13.76 -19.20 -6.72
N THR A 200 -13.21 -20.41 -6.61
CA THR A 200 -12.57 -21.12 -7.70
C THR A 200 -13.27 -22.46 -7.92
N SER A 201 -13.90 -22.63 -9.08
CA SER A 201 -14.41 -23.93 -9.49
C SER A 201 -13.28 -24.79 -10.06
N GLN A 202 -13.24 -26.05 -9.63
CA GLN A 202 -12.31 -27.03 -10.19
C GLN A 202 -12.76 -27.43 -11.60
N PRO A 203 -11.83 -27.86 -12.49
CA PRO A 203 -12.20 -28.38 -13.80
C PRO A 203 -13.12 -29.60 -13.66
N VAL A 204 -14.27 -29.61 -14.33
CA VAL A 204 -15.23 -30.72 -14.31
C VAL A 204 -15.54 -31.14 -15.74
N VAL A 205 -15.75 -32.44 -15.96
CA VAL A 205 -16.30 -32.94 -17.22
C VAL A 205 -17.78 -33.22 -17.01
N ILE A 206 -18.64 -32.44 -17.66
CA ILE A 206 -20.09 -32.62 -17.61
C ILE A 206 -20.53 -33.02 -19.02
N GLU A 207 -21.23 -34.15 -19.14
CA GLU A 207 -21.76 -34.65 -20.42
C GLU A 207 -20.70 -34.75 -21.55
N GLY A 208 -19.44 -35.04 -21.19
CA GLY A 208 -18.33 -35.16 -22.15
C GLY A 208 -17.66 -33.84 -22.55
N VAL A 209 -18.17 -32.70 -22.08
CA VAL A 209 -17.57 -31.37 -22.28
C VAL A 209 -16.61 -31.07 -21.12
N LYS A 210 -15.35 -30.74 -21.45
CA LYS A 210 -14.35 -30.34 -20.46
C LYS A 210 -14.56 -28.87 -20.09
N HIS A 211 -15.05 -28.63 -18.87
CA HIS A 211 -15.08 -27.29 -18.31
C HIS A 211 -13.72 -26.97 -17.67
N ALA A 212 -13.12 -25.87 -18.10
CA ALA A 212 -11.88 -25.37 -17.51
C ALA A 212 -12.12 -24.85 -16.09
N LYS A 213 -11.02 -24.63 -15.36
CA LYS A 213 -11.03 -23.89 -14.09
C LYS A 213 -11.68 -22.52 -14.33
N ALA A 214 -12.67 -22.15 -13.52
CA ALA A 214 -13.31 -20.86 -13.58
C ALA A 214 -13.25 -20.14 -12.22
N TYR A 215 -13.25 -18.83 -12.28
CA TYR A 215 -13.22 -17.94 -11.13
C TYR A 215 -14.55 -17.20 -11.06
N SER A 216 -15.15 -17.18 -9.88
CA SER A 216 -16.32 -16.35 -9.58
C SER A 216 -15.87 -15.24 -8.64
N VAL A 217 -15.83 -14.02 -9.15
CA VAL A 217 -15.43 -12.82 -8.40
C VAL A 217 -16.69 -12.16 -7.86
N PHE A 218 -16.85 -12.17 -6.55
CA PHE A 218 -17.97 -11.56 -5.85
C PHE A 218 -17.59 -10.15 -5.39
N LEU A 219 -18.43 -9.20 -5.74
CA LEU A 219 -18.29 -7.78 -5.44
C LEU A 219 -19.41 -7.36 -4.49
N SER A 220 -19.08 -6.60 -3.46
CA SER A 220 -20.02 -6.10 -2.46
C SER A 220 -19.53 -4.80 -1.81
N GLY A 221 -20.36 -4.21 -0.95
CA GLY A 221 -20.02 -2.99 -0.21
C GLY A 221 -20.65 -1.73 -0.80
N GLU A 222 -20.60 -0.62 -0.05
CA GLU A 222 -21.30 0.63 -0.39
C GLU A 222 -20.81 1.24 -1.72
N ALA A 223 -19.51 1.15 -1.98
CA ALA A 223 -18.91 1.67 -3.21
C ALA A 223 -19.43 0.97 -4.47
N LEU A 224 -19.95 -0.26 -4.38
CA LEU A 224 -20.46 -1.00 -5.54
C LEU A 224 -21.65 -0.30 -6.20
N ALA A 225 -22.49 0.41 -5.43
CA ALA A 225 -23.64 1.13 -5.97
C ALA A 225 -23.22 2.19 -7.00
N SER A 226 -22.05 2.82 -6.81
CA SER A 226 -21.52 3.81 -7.76
C SER A 226 -21.21 3.21 -9.13
N VAL A 227 -20.68 1.98 -9.15
CA VAL A 227 -20.37 1.20 -10.35
C VAL A 227 -21.66 0.75 -11.03
N LEU A 228 -22.56 0.13 -10.27
CA LEU A 228 -23.81 -0.41 -10.80
C LEU A 228 -24.74 0.70 -11.33
N ALA A 229 -24.62 1.94 -10.84
CA ALA A 229 -25.33 3.08 -11.40
C ALA A 229 -24.90 3.42 -12.85
N LYS A 230 -23.71 2.99 -13.27
CA LYS A 230 -23.18 3.17 -14.63
C LYS A 230 -23.52 2.02 -15.57
N CYS A 231 -24.13 0.94 -15.07
CA CYS A 231 -24.61 -0.15 -15.91
C CYS A 231 -25.78 0.32 -16.80
N SER A 232 -25.94 -0.30 -17.94
CA SER A 232 -26.95 0.02 -18.96
C SER A 232 -28.18 -0.86 -18.87
N LEU A 233 -28.04 -2.09 -18.36
CA LEU A 233 -29.14 -3.03 -18.25
C LEU A 233 -29.95 -2.75 -16.98
N ASP A 234 -31.26 -2.51 -17.08
CA ASP A 234 -32.13 -2.20 -15.93
C ASP A 234 -32.03 -3.25 -14.80
N ARG A 235 -31.86 -4.53 -15.19
CA ARG A 235 -31.71 -5.63 -14.24
C ARG A 235 -30.42 -5.51 -13.41
N LYS A 236 -29.37 -4.89 -13.95
CA LYS A 236 -28.06 -4.69 -13.31
C LYS A 236 -27.91 -3.29 -12.70
N GLN A 237 -28.60 -2.30 -13.27
CA GLN A 237 -28.50 -0.91 -12.85
C GLN A 237 -29.17 -0.64 -11.50
N VAL A 238 -28.56 0.25 -10.72
CA VAL A 238 -29.12 0.81 -9.48
C VAL A 238 -29.16 2.33 -9.54
N PRO A 239 -29.99 3.00 -8.72
CA PRO A 239 -30.00 4.46 -8.64
C PRO A 239 -28.61 5.01 -8.28
N THR A 240 -28.25 6.16 -8.85
CA THR A 240 -26.98 6.81 -8.54
C THR A 240 -26.97 7.23 -7.06
N PRO A 241 -25.99 6.78 -6.25
CA PRO A 241 -25.91 7.16 -4.85
C PRO A 241 -25.59 8.66 -4.71
N ALA A 242 -26.19 9.32 -3.73
CA ALA A 242 -25.97 10.74 -3.47
C ALA A 242 -24.55 11.04 -2.94
N THR A 243 -23.96 10.08 -2.23
CA THR A 243 -22.58 10.15 -1.73
C THR A 243 -21.99 8.74 -1.73
N VAL A 244 -20.73 8.63 -2.15
CA VAL A 244 -20.01 7.35 -2.19
C VAL A 244 -18.91 7.39 -1.14
N SER A 245 -19.06 6.60 -0.08
CA SER A 245 -18.02 6.42 0.93
C SER A 245 -17.03 5.37 0.46
N ARG A 246 -15.75 5.72 0.37
CA ARG A 246 -14.65 4.79 0.03
C ARG A 246 -13.78 4.59 1.27
N GLN A 247 -14.25 3.78 2.20
CA GLN A 247 -13.51 3.47 3.42
C GLN A 247 -12.56 2.30 3.21
N PRO A 248 -11.48 2.19 4.02
CA PRO A 248 -10.68 0.99 4.07
C PRO A 248 -11.51 -0.23 4.49
N GLU A 249 -11.26 -1.36 3.85
CA GLU A 249 -11.89 -2.64 4.14
C GLU A 249 -11.02 -3.45 5.10
N THR A 250 -11.66 -4.11 6.07
CA THR A 250 -10.97 -4.97 7.04
C THR A 250 -10.82 -6.39 6.51
N PHE A 251 -9.68 -7.03 6.79
CA PHE A 251 -9.49 -8.45 6.54
C PHE A 251 -8.80 -9.14 7.72
N HIS A 252 -9.16 -10.41 7.95
CA HIS A 252 -8.51 -11.27 8.93
C HIS A 252 -7.21 -11.87 8.36
N PHE A 253 -6.25 -12.15 9.24
CA PHE A 253 -4.93 -12.63 8.86
C PHE A 253 -4.37 -13.62 9.89
N SER A 254 -3.58 -14.56 9.40
CA SER A 254 -2.71 -15.42 10.20
C SER A 254 -1.27 -14.91 10.14
N VAL A 255 -0.52 -15.13 11.21
CA VAL A 255 0.91 -14.79 11.30
C VAL A 255 1.67 -16.10 11.46
N THR A 256 2.69 -16.31 10.63
CA THR A 256 3.54 -17.49 10.69
C THR A 256 4.96 -17.05 11.03
N LYS A 257 5.55 -17.64 12.07
CA LYS A 257 6.94 -17.40 12.41
C LYS A 257 7.85 -18.06 11.37
N ILE A 258 8.75 -17.27 10.80
CA ILE A 258 9.77 -17.73 9.85
C ILE A 258 11.16 -17.69 10.49
N GLU A 259 12.13 -18.34 9.85
CA GLU A 259 13.54 -18.24 10.24
C GLU A 259 14.09 -16.83 10.02
N ARG A 260 15.24 -16.54 10.62
CA ARG A 260 15.92 -15.25 10.46
C ARG A 260 16.27 -15.05 8.99
N ALA A 261 15.78 -13.95 8.43
CA ALA A 261 16.06 -13.51 7.07
C ALA A 261 16.47 -12.04 7.06
N GLU A 262 17.09 -11.60 5.97
CA GLU A 262 17.27 -10.18 5.69
C GLU A 262 15.91 -9.50 5.48
N TYR A 263 15.77 -8.27 5.95
CA TYR A 263 14.56 -7.48 5.78
C TYR A 263 14.90 -6.11 5.20
N PHE A 264 13.95 -5.54 4.46
CA PHE A 264 14.05 -4.21 3.89
C PHE A 264 12.88 -3.39 4.42
N GLY A 265 13.18 -2.16 4.84
CA GLY A 265 12.19 -1.22 5.34
C GLY A 265 12.43 0.15 4.72
N ILE A 266 11.35 0.91 4.57
CA ILE A 266 11.41 2.34 4.29
C ILE A 266 10.94 3.06 5.54
N THR A 267 11.48 4.25 5.79
CA THR A 267 10.94 5.19 6.76
C THR A 267 10.41 6.41 6.05
N LEU A 268 9.25 6.88 6.51
CA LEU A 268 8.58 8.07 5.99
C LEU A 268 8.91 9.23 6.93
N SER A 269 8.86 10.45 6.41
CA SER A 269 9.19 11.66 7.17
C SER A 269 8.40 11.80 8.48
N ASP A 270 9.02 12.46 9.46
CA ASP A 270 8.46 12.68 10.80
C ASP A 270 7.13 13.43 10.82
N ASP A 271 6.85 14.22 9.79
CA ASP A 271 5.60 14.97 9.61
C ASP A 271 4.48 14.17 8.93
N SER A 272 4.73 12.92 8.52
CA SER A 272 3.74 12.02 7.90
C SER A 272 2.97 11.19 8.93
N ASP A 273 1.96 10.44 8.48
CA ASP A 273 1.22 9.50 9.33
C ASP A 273 1.91 8.13 9.49
N HIS A 274 3.14 8.00 8.97
CA HIS A 274 3.99 6.81 8.96
C HIS A 274 3.36 5.57 8.31
N LYS A 275 2.29 5.74 7.53
CA LYS A 275 1.61 4.65 6.84
C LYS A 275 1.75 4.79 5.33
N PHE A 276 1.81 3.64 4.65
CA PHE A 276 1.78 3.61 3.20
C PHE A 276 1.03 2.36 2.72
N LEU A 277 0.65 2.38 1.44
CA LEU A 277 -0.01 1.26 0.79
C LEU A 277 1.03 0.37 0.12
N LEU A 278 0.94 -0.93 0.36
CA LEU A 278 1.59 -1.92 -0.47
C LEU A 278 0.87 -2.05 -1.82
N ALA A 279 1.51 -2.71 -2.79
CA ALA A 279 0.96 -2.92 -4.13
C ALA A 279 -0.38 -3.70 -4.16
N ASN A 280 -0.69 -4.41 -3.08
CA ASN A 280 -1.95 -5.13 -2.87
C ASN A 280 -2.97 -4.34 -2.04
N ASN A 281 -2.78 -3.03 -1.89
CA ASN A 281 -3.63 -2.09 -1.16
C ASN A 281 -3.63 -2.26 0.36
N VAL A 282 -2.79 -3.13 0.94
CA VAL A 282 -2.72 -3.29 2.41
C VAL A 282 -2.06 -2.05 3.00
N VAL A 283 -2.70 -1.50 4.04
CA VAL A 283 -2.15 -0.40 4.83
C VAL A 283 -1.09 -0.95 5.77
N VAL A 284 0.15 -0.51 5.60
CA VAL A 284 1.27 -0.89 6.46
C VAL A 284 1.86 0.33 7.14
N HIS A 285 2.50 0.10 8.28
CA HIS A 285 3.29 1.11 8.98
C HIS A 285 4.76 0.95 8.60
N ASN A 286 5.50 2.05 8.55
CA ASN A 286 6.94 2.06 8.30
C ASN A 286 7.75 1.39 9.43
N CYS A 287 9.00 1.04 9.14
CA CYS A 287 9.93 0.57 10.17
C CYS A 287 10.38 1.78 11.00
N GLY A 288 10.27 1.70 12.34
CA GLY A 288 10.62 2.81 13.21
C GLY A 288 12.11 3.19 13.14
N GLU A 289 12.39 4.46 12.83
CA GLU A 289 13.73 5.06 12.70
C GLU A 289 14.64 4.80 13.91
N ARG A 290 14.12 4.95 15.13
CA ARG A 290 14.91 4.93 16.38
C ARG A 290 15.55 3.58 16.74
N GLY A 291 14.98 2.47 16.27
CA GLY A 291 15.57 1.15 16.46
C GLY A 291 16.71 0.89 15.47
N ASN A 292 16.58 1.46 14.27
CA ASN A 292 17.54 1.33 13.18
C ASN A 292 18.78 2.21 13.40
N GLU A 293 18.63 3.43 13.94
CA GLU A 293 19.78 4.32 14.27
C GLU A 293 20.82 3.63 15.16
N MET A 294 20.38 2.98 16.24
CA MET A 294 21.30 2.26 17.14
C MET A 294 21.86 0.99 16.48
N ALA A 295 21.09 0.34 15.61
CA ALA A 295 21.56 -0.82 14.86
C ALA A 295 22.62 -0.42 13.83
N GLU A 296 22.45 0.71 13.14
CA GLU A 296 23.41 1.30 12.20
C GLU A 296 24.71 1.65 12.91
N VAL A 297 24.67 2.33 14.06
CA VAL A 297 25.87 2.58 14.89
C VAL A 297 26.61 1.29 15.22
N LEU A 298 25.90 0.22 15.58
CA LEU A 298 26.49 -1.07 15.90
C LEU A 298 27.08 -1.80 14.69
N MET A 299 26.57 -1.56 13.48
CA MET A 299 27.05 -2.16 12.24
C MET A 299 28.22 -1.36 11.63
N ASP A 300 28.15 -0.03 11.66
CA ASP A 300 29.09 0.86 10.97
C ASP A 300 30.37 1.11 11.79
N PHE A 301 30.27 1.26 13.11
CA PHE A 301 31.43 1.56 13.95
C PHE A 301 32.56 0.50 13.87
N PRO A 302 32.26 -0.80 13.76
CA PRO A 302 33.27 -1.83 13.49
C PRO A 302 34.06 -1.61 12.18
N GLU A 303 33.43 -1.05 11.14
CA GLU A 303 34.05 -0.82 9.83
C GLU A 303 34.96 0.42 9.82
N LEU A 304 34.69 1.36 10.72
CA LEU A 304 35.49 2.57 10.86
C LEU A 304 36.84 2.29 11.53
N SER A 305 37.87 2.98 11.04
CA SER A 305 39.24 2.85 11.51
C SER A 305 39.97 4.18 11.50
N ILE A 306 40.92 4.31 12.41
CA ILE A 306 41.77 5.48 12.57
C ILE A 306 43.24 5.06 12.54
N GLU A 307 44.10 5.94 12.04
CA GLU A 307 45.54 5.74 12.05
C GLU A 307 46.15 6.41 13.29
N ILE A 308 46.84 5.63 14.11
CA ILE A 308 47.55 6.09 15.30
C ILE A 308 48.96 5.52 15.24
N ASP A 309 49.97 6.39 15.28
CA ASP A 309 51.39 6.01 15.24
C ASP A 309 51.74 5.06 14.08
N GLY A 310 51.13 5.27 12.91
CA GLY A 310 51.32 4.47 11.69
C GLY A 310 50.60 3.11 11.69
N ARG A 311 49.72 2.86 12.65
CA ARG A 311 48.90 1.63 12.72
C ARG A 311 47.42 1.95 12.56
N LYS A 312 46.76 1.19 11.69
CA LYS A 312 45.31 1.23 11.49
C LYS A 312 44.62 0.47 12.63
N GLU A 313 43.87 1.17 13.47
CA GLU A 313 43.09 0.59 14.56
C GLU A 313 41.59 0.85 14.36
N SER A 314 40.76 -0.16 14.67
CA SER A 314 39.29 0.00 14.64
C SER A 314 38.82 0.91 15.77
N ILE A 315 37.84 1.76 15.47
CA ILE A 315 37.24 2.69 16.44
C ILE A 315 36.63 1.93 17.63
N MET A 316 36.10 0.73 17.41
CA MET A 316 35.51 -0.11 18.46
C MET A 316 36.48 -0.49 19.58
N LYS A 317 37.80 -0.54 19.32
CA LYS A 317 38.78 -0.86 20.37
C LYS A 317 39.01 0.30 21.36
N ARG A 318 38.56 1.50 21.01
CA ARG A 318 38.80 2.73 21.78
C ARG A 318 37.50 3.43 22.19
N THR A 319 36.36 2.83 21.87
CA THR A 319 35.03 3.37 22.13
C THR A 319 34.24 2.39 22.99
N THR A 320 33.52 2.89 23.98
CA THR A 320 32.57 2.09 24.76
C THR A 320 31.16 2.60 24.46
N LEU A 321 30.29 1.70 24.00
CA LEU A 321 28.91 2.03 23.67
C LEU A 321 27.99 1.45 24.75
N VAL A 322 27.15 2.31 25.32
CA VAL A 322 26.05 1.90 26.22
C VAL A 322 24.75 2.16 25.47
N ALA A 323 24.18 1.11 24.89
CA ALA A 323 22.97 1.20 24.08
C ALA A 323 21.73 0.87 24.91
N ASN A 324 20.73 1.74 24.83
CA ASN A 324 19.40 1.48 25.37
C ASN A 324 18.36 1.87 24.31
N THR A 325 17.65 0.88 23.78
CA THR A 325 16.61 1.07 22.77
C THR A 325 15.26 1.37 23.44
N SER A 326 14.35 2.04 22.71
CA SER A 326 13.04 2.47 23.23
C SER A 326 12.18 1.36 23.86
N ASN A 327 12.38 0.11 23.43
CA ASN A 327 11.70 -1.08 23.94
C ASN A 327 12.29 -1.65 25.25
N MET A 328 13.42 -1.12 25.75
CA MET A 328 14.01 -1.55 27.02
C MET A 328 13.39 -0.81 28.22
N PRO A 329 13.46 -1.39 29.45
CA PRO A 329 12.85 -0.82 30.64
C PRO A 329 13.29 0.63 30.90
N VAL A 330 12.34 1.46 31.34
CA VAL A 330 12.56 2.88 31.68
C VAL A 330 13.68 3.06 32.71
N ALA A 331 13.74 2.16 33.70
CA ALA A 331 14.81 2.17 34.71
C ALA A 331 16.20 1.95 34.08
N ALA A 332 16.29 1.14 33.01
CA ALA A 332 17.54 0.97 32.28
C ALA A 332 17.90 2.25 31.49
N ARG A 333 16.91 3.07 31.08
CA ARG A 333 17.15 4.35 30.38
C ARG A 333 17.71 5.41 31.33
N GLU A 334 17.26 5.39 32.59
CA GLU A 334 17.88 6.21 33.63
C GLU A 334 19.29 5.72 33.97
N ALA A 335 19.46 4.41 34.14
CA ALA A 335 20.76 3.83 34.51
C ALA A 335 21.83 3.96 33.41
N SER A 336 21.45 3.99 32.13
CA SER A 336 22.40 4.02 31.01
C SER A 336 23.27 5.27 31.01
N ILE A 337 22.68 6.44 31.30
CA ILE A 337 23.44 7.69 31.33
C ILE A 337 24.46 7.69 32.48
N TYR A 338 24.05 7.19 33.65
CA TYR A 338 24.92 7.07 34.81
C TYR A 338 26.04 6.05 34.60
N THR A 339 25.74 4.96 33.90
CA THR A 339 26.73 3.96 33.51
C THR A 339 27.74 4.56 32.53
N GLY A 340 27.28 5.29 31.51
CA GLY A 340 28.14 5.94 30.53
C GLY A 340 29.13 6.94 31.16
N ILE A 341 28.65 7.82 32.04
CA ILE A 341 29.54 8.80 32.71
C ILE A 341 30.50 8.11 33.67
N THR A 342 30.09 7.05 34.37
CA THR A 342 30.96 6.31 35.28
C THR A 342 32.09 5.59 34.52
N LEU A 343 31.79 5.06 33.33
CA LEU A 343 32.81 4.51 32.43
C LEU A 343 33.78 5.59 31.93
N ALA A 344 33.26 6.76 31.56
CA ALA A 344 34.09 7.89 31.14
C ALA A 344 35.03 8.36 32.28
N GLU A 345 34.52 8.46 33.50
CA GLU A 345 35.30 8.79 34.69
C GLU A 345 36.34 7.72 35.02
N TYR A 346 36.01 6.43 34.85
CA TYR A 346 36.97 5.35 35.02
C TYR A 346 38.19 5.52 34.09
N PHE A 347 37.96 5.82 32.82
CA PHE A 347 39.05 6.08 31.88
C PHE A 347 39.78 7.41 32.18
N ARG A 348 39.06 8.44 32.63
CA ARG A 348 39.67 9.70 33.12
C ARG A 348 40.63 9.43 34.28
N ASP A 349 40.23 8.60 35.23
CA ASP A 349 41.00 8.28 36.43
C ASP A 349 42.25 7.43 36.11
N GLN A 350 42.31 6.81 34.92
CA GLN A 350 43.53 6.22 34.36
C GLN A 350 44.49 7.27 33.75
N GLY A 351 44.14 8.55 33.78
CA GLY A 351 44.92 9.64 33.19
C GLY A 351 44.63 9.89 31.70
N ARG A 352 43.45 9.52 31.21
CA ARG A 352 43.04 9.74 29.82
C ARG A 352 42.13 10.97 29.69
N ASN A 353 42.13 11.55 28.49
CA ASN A 353 41.14 12.56 28.11
C ASN A 353 40.04 11.85 27.33
N VAL A 354 38.81 11.97 27.80
CA VAL A 354 37.66 11.21 27.33
C VAL A 354 36.54 12.18 26.95
N ALA A 355 35.85 11.88 25.84
CA ALA A 355 34.61 12.55 25.47
C ALA A 355 33.45 11.58 25.68
N MET A 356 32.38 12.04 26.32
CA MET A 356 31.13 11.32 26.47
C MET A 356 30.06 12.03 25.65
N MET A 357 29.45 11.32 24.71
CA MET A 357 28.27 11.77 23.98
C MET A 357 27.03 11.10 24.58
N ALA A 358 26.05 11.91 24.97
CA ALA A 358 24.78 11.45 25.52
C ALA A 358 23.64 11.78 24.56
N ASP A 359 23.23 10.78 23.77
CA ASP A 359 22.13 10.87 22.82
C ASP A 359 20.94 9.99 23.27
N SER A 360 19.81 10.54 23.72
CA SER A 360 19.53 11.95 24.01
C SER A 360 19.15 12.17 25.47
N THR A 361 19.57 13.31 26.02
CA THR A 361 19.25 13.70 27.40
C THR A 361 17.78 14.08 27.57
N SER A 362 17.06 14.39 26.48
CA SER A 362 15.60 14.54 26.49
C SER A 362 14.88 13.24 26.78
N ARG A 363 15.33 12.12 26.19
CA ARG A 363 14.76 10.79 26.47
C ARG A 363 15.03 10.35 27.90
N TRP A 364 16.17 10.76 28.47
CA TRP A 364 16.44 10.58 29.88
C TRP A 364 15.46 11.39 30.76
N ALA A 365 15.19 12.65 30.43
CA ALA A 365 14.21 13.46 31.16
C ALA A 365 12.79 12.86 31.08
N GLU A 366 12.38 12.36 29.92
CA GLU A 366 11.10 11.64 29.76
C GLU A 366 11.06 10.34 30.59
N ALA A 367 12.17 9.61 30.66
CA ALA A 367 12.27 8.41 31.49
C ALA A 367 12.10 8.76 32.97
N LEU A 368 12.71 9.86 33.45
CA LEU A 368 12.51 10.36 34.80
C LEU A 368 11.03 10.74 35.05
N ARG A 369 10.36 11.36 34.08
CA ARG A 369 8.92 11.64 34.14
C ARG A 369 8.05 10.39 34.24
N GLU A 370 8.37 9.35 33.47
CA GLU A 370 7.63 8.10 33.51
C GLU A 370 7.86 7.34 34.84
N ILE A 371 9.08 7.37 35.38
CA ILE A 371 9.40 6.80 36.69
C ILE A 371 8.69 7.57 37.81
N SER A 372 8.74 8.90 37.80
CA SER A 372 8.08 9.73 38.81
C SER A 372 6.57 9.51 38.82
N GLY A 373 5.97 9.36 37.62
CA GLY A 373 4.56 9.00 37.47
C GLY A 373 4.22 7.63 38.09
N ARG A 374 5.09 6.61 37.90
CA ARG A 374 4.91 5.28 38.51
C ARG A 374 5.07 5.30 40.03
N LEU A 375 5.92 6.18 40.55
CA LEU A 375 6.13 6.39 41.98
C LEU A 375 5.06 7.29 42.61
N ALA A 376 4.09 7.77 41.82
CA ALA A 376 3.04 8.70 42.24
C ALA A 376 3.60 9.99 42.89
N GLU A 377 4.76 10.43 42.42
CA GLU A 377 5.35 11.70 42.85
C GLU A 377 4.54 12.87 42.28
N MET A 378 4.43 13.95 43.04
CA MET A 378 3.75 15.16 42.55
C MET A 378 4.54 15.74 41.37
N PRO A 379 3.92 15.89 40.19
CA PRO A 379 4.60 16.49 39.05
C PRO A 379 4.82 17.99 39.27
N ALA A 380 5.92 18.50 38.73
CA ALA A 380 6.18 19.91 38.55
C ALA A 380 5.78 20.32 37.11
N ASP A 381 6.44 21.34 36.55
CA ASP A 381 6.13 21.86 35.22
C ASP A 381 6.18 20.78 34.13
N SER A 382 5.21 20.84 33.21
CA SER A 382 5.06 19.93 32.06
C SER A 382 5.05 18.43 32.41
N GLY A 383 4.72 18.10 33.66
CA GLY A 383 4.63 16.73 34.16
C GLY A 383 5.95 16.13 34.65
N TYR A 384 7.07 16.86 34.59
CA TYR A 384 8.38 16.36 35.04
C TYR A 384 8.53 16.35 36.56
N PRO A 385 9.42 15.52 37.14
CA PRO A 385 9.66 15.55 38.59
C PRO A 385 10.34 16.84 39.03
N ALA A 386 10.03 17.31 40.25
CA ALA A 386 10.61 18.52 40.82
C ALA A 386 12.16 18.49 40.91
N TYR A 387 12.77 17.30 40.96
CA TYR A 387 14.22 17.13 41.03
C TYR A 387 14.92 17.06 39.66
N LEU A 388 14.22 17.25 38.54
CA LEU A 388 14.82 17.17 37.20
C LEU A 388 16.02 18.11 37.07
N GLY A 389 15.88 19.38 37.49
CA GLY A 389 16.96 20.37 37.43
C GLY A 389 18.19 19.96 38.25
N ALA A 390 17.97 19.46 39.48
CA ALA A 390 19.05 19.00 40.34
C ALA A 390 19.76 17.76 39.77
N ARG A 391 19.02 16.83 39.14
CA ARG A 391 19.59 15.64 38.49
C ARG A 391 20.44 16.00 37.27
N LEU A 392 19.97 16.92 36.43
CA LEU A 392 20.71 17.41 35.28
C LEU A 392 21.99 18.14 35.72
N ALA A 393 21.89 19.05 36.69
CA ALA A 393 23.05 19.76 37.24
C ALA A 393 24.10 18.78 37.78
N SER A 394 23.68 17.84 38.64
CA SER A 394 24.57 16.82 39.21
C SER A 394 25.23 15.95 38.14
N PHE A 395 24.56 15.69 37.02
CA PHE A 395 25.15 14.96 35.90
C PHE A 395 26.21 15.78 35.16
N TYR A 396 25.90 17.01 34.77
CA TYR A 396 26.83 17.84 34.00
C TYR A 396 28.04 18.31 34.81
N GLU A 397 27.88 18.50 36.13
CA GLU A 397 28.98 18.83 37.06
C GLU A 397 30.05 17.73 37.15
N ARG A 398 29.77 16.51 36.69
CA ARG A 398 30.77 15.42 36.62
C ARG A 398 31.78 15.61 35.49
N ALA A 399 31.51 16.51 34.54
CA ALA A 399 32.48 16.90 33.52
C ALA A 399 33.62 17.72 34.13
N GLY A 400 34.80 17.65 33.51
CA GLY A 400 35.92 18.51 33.87
C GLY A 400 37.29 17.84 33.77
N LYS A 401 38.32 18.68 33.86
CA LYS A 401 39.73 18.26 33.96
C LYS A 401 40.14 18.22 35.42
N VAL A 402 40.69 17.09 35.84
CA VAL A 402 41.05 16.86 37.25
C VAL A 402 42.44 16.24 37.36
N THR A 403 43.06 16.45 38.53
CA THR A 403 44.22 15.64 38.95
C THR A 403 43.68 14.42 39.67
N CYS A 404 43.95 13.24 39.13
CA CYS A 404 43.42 11.98 39.62
C CYS A 404 44.11 11.58 40.93
N LEU A 405 43.36 10.95 41.83
CA LEU A 405 43.89 10.40 43.08
C LEU A 405 44.76 9.16 42.83
N GLY A 406 45.66 8.87 43.76
CA GLY A 406 46.56 7.71 43.73
C GLY A 406 47.93 7.98 43.10
N ASN A 407 48.78 6.94 43.13
CA ASN A 407 50.12 6.95 42.54
C ASN A 407 50.16 6.08 41.28
N PRO A 408 50.80 6.50 40.19
CA PRO A 408 51.45 7.81 39.99
C PRO A 408 50.41 8.95 39.84
N ARG A 409 50.88 10.20 39.99
CA ARG A 409 50.05 11.39 39.76
C ARG A 409 49.63 11.42 38.28
N ARG A 410 48.33 11.37 38.02
CA ARG A 410 47.73 11.33 36.69
C ARG A 410 46.85 12.56 36.48
N GLN A 411 46.79 13.06 35.25
CA GLN A 411 45.83 14.09 34.84
C GLN A 411 44.91 13.51 33.77
N GLY A 412 43.61 13.76 33.89
CA GLY A 412 42.61 13.32 32.92
C GLY A 412 41.50 14.34 32.79
N SER A 413 40.67 14.18 31.76
CA SER A 413 39.49 15.01 31.58
C SER A 413 38.30 14.21 31.04
N VAL A 414 37.08 14.64 31.41
CA VAL A 414 35.83 14.20 30.79
C VAL A 414 35.15 15.42 30.18
N SER A 415 34.91 15.38 28.88
CA SER A 415 34.08 16.35 28.17
C SER A 415 32.72 15.71 27.89
N ILE A 416 31.64 16.32 28.37
CA ILE A 416 30.28 15.83 28.13
C ILE A 416 29.64 16.64 27.00
N VAL A 417 29.05 15.94 26.03
CA VAL A 417 28.22 16.49 24.97
C VAL A 417 26.84 15.86 25.10
N GLY A 418 25.81 16.66 25.38
CA GLY A 418 24.43 16.18 25.47
C GLY A 418 23.58 16.69 24.31
N ALA A 419 22.82 15.79 23.69
CA ALA A 419 21.83 16.15 22.68
C ALA A 419 20.44 16.29 23.32
N VAL A 420 19.80 17.43 23.09
CA VAL A 420 18.45 17.74 23.59
C VAL A 420 17.51 17.82 22.40
N SER A 421 16.57 16.87 22.33
CA SER A 421 15.52 16.79 21.32
C SER A 421 14.15 16.75 22.02
N PRO A 422 13.55 17.91 22.36
CA PRO A 422 12.25 17.98 23.01
C PRO A 422 11.15 17.38 22.12
N PRO A 423 10.11 16.75 22.67
CA PRO A 423 8.88 16.50 21.91
C PRO A 423 8.27 17.87 21.54
N GLY A 424 8.11 18.11 20.24
CA GLY A 424 7.46 19.31 19.69
C GLY A 424 5.99 19.40 20.06
#